data_AF-A0A7X8VXV6-F1
#
_entry.id   AF-A0A7X8VXV6-F1
#
_cell.length_a   1.000
_cell.length_b   1.000
_cell.length_c   1.000
_cell.angle_alpha   90.00
_cell.angle_beta   90.00
_cell.angle_gamma   90.00
#
_symmetry.space_group_name_H-M   'P 1'
#
loop_
_entity.id
_entity.type
_entity.pdbx_description
1 polymer ?
#
loop_
_entity_poly.entity_id
_entity_poly.type
_entity_poly.pdbx_seq_one_letter_code
_entity_poly.pdbx_strand_id
1 'polypeptide(L)' 'GLFIPWLITQIAHMPTVVSLYSLILSLGISVSVGIIFGIYPAVRAAKLDPIEALRHE' A
#
# COMPACT_ATOMS: atom_id res chain seq x y z
N GLY A 1 -4.28 12.89 -0.56
CA GLY A 1 -5.55 12.40 -1.17
C GLY A 1 -6.77 13.29 -0.93
N LEU A 2 -6.79 14.16 0.10
CA LEU A 2 -8.00 14.89 0.49
C LEU A 2 -8.32 16.13 -0.37
N PHE A 3 -7.38 16.57 -1.20
CA PHE A 3 -7.52 17.79 -1.99
C PHE A 3 -8.56 17.66 -3.13
N ILE A 4 -8.63 16.50 -3.79
CA ILE A 4 -9.60 16.23 -4.87
C ILE A 4 -11.05 16.19 -4.36
N PRO A 5 -11.41 15.42 -3.30
CA PRO A 5 -12.78 15.44 -2.78
C PRO A 5 -13.16 16.81 -2.19
N TRP A 6 -12.22 17.54 -1.59
CA TRP A 6 -12.47 18.92 -1.15
C TRP A 6 -12.82 19.85 -2.32
N LEU A 7 -12.07 19.76 -3.43
CA LEU A 7 -12.32 20.55 -4.65
C LEU A 7 -13.66 20.17 -5.31
N ILE A 8 -13.98 18.86 -5.37
CA ILE A 8 -15.25 18.37 -5.93
C ILE A 8 -16.44 18.84 -5.08
N THR A 9 -16.31 18.89 -3.75
CA THR A 9 -17.38 19.36 -2.88
C THR A 9 -17.71 20.83 -3.14
N GLN A 10 -16.70 21.66 -3.44
CA GLN A 10 -16.89 23.08 -3.76
C GLN A 10 -17.53 23.32 -5.14
N ILE A 11 -17.25 22.44 -6.12
CA ILE A 11 -17.70 22.63 -7.51
C ILE A 11 -19.02 21.89 -7.80
N ALA A 12 -19.17 20.66 -7.29
CA ALA A 12 -20.26 19.75 -7.64
C ALA A 12 -21.43 19.73 -6.65
N HIS A 13 -21.33 20.42 -5.49
CA HIS A 13 -22.33 20.41 -4.40
C HIS A 13 -22.76 19.01 -3.91
N MET A 14 -22.05 17.94 -4.31
CA MET A 14 -22.27 16.59 -3.81
C MET A 14 -21.46 16.41 -2.51
N PRO A 15 -22.07 15.96 -1.41
CA PRO A 15 -21.33 15.67 -0.19
C PRO A 15 -20.41 14.48 -0.45
N THR A 16 -19.14 14.73 -0.71
CA THR A 16 -18.14 13.65 -0.76
C THR A 16 -17.90 13.20 0.67
N VAL A 17 -18.61 12.16 1.09
CA VAL A 17 -18.49 11.60 2.44
C VAL A 17 -17.19 10.82 2.52
N VAL A 18 -16.11 11.52 2.86
CA VAL A 18 -14.82 10.90 3.20
C VAL A 18 -14.90 10.44 4.65
N SER A 19 -15.27 9.18 4.86
CA SER A 19 -15.30 8.63 6.22
C SER A 19 -13.88 8.33 6.72
N LEU A 20 -13.62 8.62 8.00
CA LEU A 20 -12.33 8.31 8.63
C LEU A 20 -12.04 6.81 8.58
N TYR A 21 -13.09 5.98 8.68
CA TYR A 21 -12.99 4.53 8.57
C TYR A 21 -12.46 4.08 7.19
N SER A 22 -12.99 4.62 6.10
CA SER A 22 -12.52 4.32 4.73
C SER A 22 -11.05 4.71 4.54
N LEU A 23 -10.63 5.83 5.14
CA LEU A 23 -9.24 6.30 5.12
C LEU A 23 -8.31 5.30 5.81
N ILE A 24 -8.64 4.89 7.04
CA ILE A 24 -7.85 3.91 7.80
C ILE A 24 -7.84 2.56 7.09
N LEU A 25 -8.97 2.12 6.55
CA LEU A 25 -9.09 0.84 5.85
C LEU A 25 -8.21 0.82 4.58
N SER A 26 -8.27 1.88 3.76
CA SER A 26 -7.47 1.98 2.53
C SER A 26 -5.96 2.02 2.82
N LEU A 27 -5.54 2.78 3.83
CA LEU A 27 -4.15 2.81 4.30
C LEU A 27 -3.73 1.44 4.84
N GLY A 28 -4.56 0.81 5.66
CA GLY A 28 -4.30 -0.51 6.24
C GLY A 28 -4.13 -1.57 5.16
N ILE A 29 -4.99 -1.60 4.15
CA ILE A 29 -4.89 -2.53 3.01
C ILE A 29 -3.60 -2.26 2.23
N SER A 30 -3.31 -1.00 1.89
CA SER A 30 -2.10 -0.64 1.12
C SER A 30 -0.81 -1.05 1.84
N VAL A 31 -0.70 -0.76 3.14
CA VAL A 31 0.44 -1.15 3.97
C VAL A 31 0.54 -2.67 4.07
N SER A 32 -0.58 -3.36 4.34
CA SER A 32 -0.59 -4.81 4.49
C SER A 32 -0.14 -5.51 3.21
N VAL A 33 -0.65 -5.08 2.05
CA VAL A 33 -0.24 -5.60 0.74
C VAL A 33 1.25 -5.34 0.52
N GLY A 34 1.72 -4.10 0.75
CA GLY A 34 3.14 -3.77 0.61
C GLY A 34 4.05 -4.63 1.50
N ILE A 35 3.64 -4.88 2.74
CA ILE A 35 4.38 -5.72 3.68
C ILE A 35 4.38 -7.18 3.24
N ILE A 36 3.23 -7.76 2.89
CA ILE A 36 3.13 -9.17 2.48
C ILE A 36 4.01 -9.41 1.25
N PHE A 37 3.85 -8.60 0.21
CA PHE A 37 4.60 -8.75 -1.04
C PHE A 37 6.05 -8.27 -0.95
N GLY A 38 6.44 -7.50 0.06
CA GLY A 38 7.84 -7.15 0.30
C GLY A 38 8.57 -8.20 1.14
N ILE A 39 7.97 -8.63 2.25
CA ILE A 39 8.59 -9.56 3.19
C ILE A 39 8.60 -10.99 2.65
N TYR A 40 7.52 -11.47 2.02
CA TYR A 40 7.48 -12.82 1.48
C TYR A 40 8.65 -13.16 0.52
N PRO A 41 8.93 -12.36 -0.53
CA PRO A 41 10.08 -12.63 -1.39
C PRO A 41 11.41 -12.36 -0.69
N ALA A 42 11.51 -11.37 0.21
CA ALA A 42 12.75 -11.10 0.95
C ALA A 42 13.15 -12.27 1.84
N VAL A 43 12.19 -12.87 2.54
CA VAL A 43 12.41 -14.08 3.36
C VAL A 43 12.77 -15.27 2.48
N ARG A 44 12.15 -15.40 1.31
CA ARG A 44 12.52 -16.44 0.34
C ARG A 44 13.96 -16.26 -0.14
N ALA A 45 14.39 -15.03 -0.44
CA ALA A 45 15.76 -14.72 -0.85
C ALA A 45 16.78 -14.97 0.26
N ALA A 46 16.46 -14.60 1.50
CA ALA A 46 17.33 -14.82 2.65
C ALA A 46 17.50 -16.30 3.02
N LYS A 47 16.60 -17.17 2.57
CA LYS A 47 16.64 -18.62 2.76
C LYS A 47 17.29 -19.39 1.61
N LEU A 48 17.61 -18.73 0.49
CA LEU A 48 18.44 -19.34 -0.55
C LEU A 48 19.84 -19.52 0.01
N ASP A 49 20.49 -20.65 -0.31
CA ASP A 49 21.85 -20.87 0.11
C ASP A 49 22.71 -19.68 -0.36
N PRO A 50 23.50 -19.05 0.53
CA PRO A 50 24.24 -17.84 0.20
C PRO A 50 25.23 -18.05 -0.95
N ILE A 51 25.61 -19.31 -1.21
CA ILE A 51 26.39 -19.73 -2.37
C ILE A 51 25.59 -19.56 -3.68
N GLU A 52 24.30 -19.86 -3.73
CA GLU A 52 23.44 -19.59 -4.90
C GLU A 52 23.02 -18.12 -4.98
N ALA A 53 22.80 -17.45 -3.85
CA ALA A 53 22.40 -16.03 -3.83
C ALA A 53 23.53 -15.10 -4.30
N LEU A 54 24.80 -15.47 -4.07
CA LEU A 54 25.96 -14.81 -4.66
C LEU A 54 26.24 -15.28 -6.10
N ARG A 55 25.88 -16.53 -6.46
CA ARG A 55 26.12 -17.14 -7.79
C ARG A 55 25.05 -16.86 -8.85
N HIS A 56 24.18 -15.87 -8.61
CA HIS A 56 23.44 -15.26 -9.73
C HIS A 56 24.35 -14.33 -10.55
N GLU A 57 25.65 -14.24 -10.18
CA GLU A 57 26.81 -14.68 -10.99
C GLU A 57 27.76 -15.61 -10.23
#